data_AF-K7R1Q2-F1
#
_entry.id   AF-K7R1Q2-F1
#
_cell.length_a   1.000
_cell.length_b   1.000
_cell.length_c   1.000
_cell.angle_alpha   90.00
_cell.angle_beta   90.00
_cell.angle_gamma   90.00
#
_symmetry.space_group_name_H-M   'P 1'
#
loop_
_entity.id
_entity.type
_entity.pdbx_description
1 polymer ?
#
loop_
_entity_poly.entity_id
_entity_poly.type
_entity_poly.pdbx_seq_one_letter_code
_entity_poly.pdbx_strand_id
1 'polypeptide(L)'
;MRRFVLGNALLVAGLSALLASCSGHTVHRVEVDLLSFVPSENRSGTLDVQVGSAETLFPDGDGEKVSIPGAEALVGGGFVGEVELVNNTNGDLTGTLEVRIGPASDTDLFDGNGDQLWGSSSVSLGSGQTGSLALDLTLNPDTDPQVFALVQSGEFRIGAKLSGDSTGTGQVTYTLKRLDLTLRLKLFNLIPNQ
;
A
#
# COMPACT_ATOMS: atom_id res chain seq x y z
N MET A 1 -36.31 -14.98 -60.29
CA MET A 1 -35.74 -13.89 -59.47
C MET A 1 -35.68 -14.32 -58.01
N ARG A 2 -34.51 -14.66 -57.47
CA ARG A 2 -34.28 -14.80 -56.02
C ARG A 2 -33.00 -14.03 -55.71
N ARG A 3 -33.14 -12.83 -55.18
CA ARG A 3 -32.06 -11.94 -54.76
C ARG A 3 -31.98 -11.92 -53.24
N PHE A 4 -30.74 -11.92 -52.74
CA PHE A 4 -30.28 -11.25 -51.52
C PHE A 4 -30.91 -11.66 -50.18
N VAL A 5 -30.29 -12.60 -49.44
CA VAL A 5 -30.24 -12.57 -47.96
C VAL A 5 -28.99 -13.30 -47.40
N LEU A 6 -27.79 -13.16 -48.00
CA LEU A 6 -26.57 -13.80 -47.45
C LEU A 6 -25.49 -12.79 -46.98
N GLY A 7 -25.56 -11.52 -47.41
CA GLY A 7 -24.53 -10.53 -47.10
C GLY A 7 -24.61 -9.92 -45.69
N ASN A 8 -25.80 -9.67 -45.16
CA ASN A 8 -25.96 -8.98 -43.87
C ASN A 8 -25.63 -9.86 -42.65
N ALA A 9 -25.88 -11.17 -42.72
CA ALA A 9 -25.65 -12.07 -41.58
C ALA A 9 -24.15 -12.27 -41.29
N LEU A 10 -23.32 -12.38 -42.34
CA LEU A 10 -21.87 -12.48 -42.20
C LEU A 10 -21.23 -11.17 -41.69
N LEU A 11 -21.78 -10.04 -42.10
CA LEU A 11 -21.26 -8.71 -41.74
C LEU A 11 -21.60 -8.37 -40.28
N VAL A 12 -22.77 -8.76 -39.80
CA VAL A 12 -23.17 -8.63 -38.39
C VAL A 12 -22.40 -9.63 -37.50
N ALA A 13 -22.22 -10.89 -37.93
CA ALA A 13 -21.43 -11.87 -37.18
C ALA A 13 -19.93 -11.50 -37.08
N GLY A 14 -19.36 -10.95 -38.16
CA GLY A 14 -17.98 -10.45 -38.17
C GLY A 14 -17.79 -9.22 -37.27
N LEU A 15 -18.76 -8.31 -37.24
CA LEU A 15 -18.70 -7.12 -36.38
C LEU A 15 -18.84 -7.47 -34.89
N SER A 16 -19.66 -8.46 -34.54
CA SER A 16 -19.77 -8.99 -33.17
C SER A 16 -18.49 -9.68 -32.70
N ALA A 17 -17.79 -10.39 -33.59
CA ALA A 17 -16.52 -11.04 -33.28
C ALA A 17 -15.37 -10.02 -33.10
N LEU A 18 -15.40 -8.90 -33.83
CA LEU A 18 -14.40 -7.82 -33.68
C LEU A 18 -14.60 -7.00 -32.39
N LEU A 19 -15.84 -6.80 -31.94
CA LEU A 19 -16.14 -6.12 -30.66
C LEU A 19 -15.80 -6.99 -29.43
N ALA A 20 -15.89 -8.31 -29.54
CA ALA A 20 -15.54 -9.24 -28.45
C ALA A 20 -14.02 -9.42 -28.25
N SER A 21 -13.19 -9.00 -29.22
CA SER A 21 -11.73 -9.17 -29.18
C SER A 21 -10.99 -8.16 -28.30
N CYS A 22 -11.68 -7.17 -27.71
CA CYS A 22 -11.02 -6.00 -27.13
C CYS A 22 -10.88 -5.97 -25.60
N SER A 23 -11.37 -6.96 -24.83
CA SER A 23 -11.44 -6.79 -23.35
C SER A 23 -10.89 -7.91 -22.47
N GLY A 24 -10.20 -8.92 -23.02
CA GLY A 24 -9.70 -10.06 -22.21
C GLY A 24 -8.35 -9.87 -21.50
N HIS A 25 -7.65 -8.77 -21.75
CA HIS A 25 -6.31 -8.51 -21.21
C HIS A 25 -6.15 -7.14 -20.54
N THR A 26 -7.26 -6.44 -20.29
CA THR A 26 -7.21 -5.15 -19.61
C THR A 26 -6.85 -5.35 -18.14
N VAL A 27 -5.72 -4.76 -17.74
CA VAL A 27 -5.31 -4.64 -16.35
C VAL A 27 -5.67 -3.23 -15.89
N HIS A 28 -6.55 -3.15 -14.89
CA HIS A 28 -6.93 -1.91 -14.22
C HIS A 28 -5.91 -1.59 -13.14
N ARG A 29 -5.53 -0.32 -13.03
CA ARG A 29 -4.69 0.18 -11.95
C ARG A 29 -5.57 0.98 -10.99
N VAL A 30 -5.54 0.61 -9.72
CA VAL A 30 -6.16 1.36 -8.63
C VAL A 30 -5.05 1.99 -7.82
N GLU A 31 -5.15 3.29 -7.58
CA GLU A 31 -4.19 4.05 -6.79
C GLU A 31 -4.93 4.66 -5.61
N VAL A 32 -4.44 4.41 -4.40
CA VAL A 32 -4.98 4.95 -3.16
C VAL A 32 -3.87 5.79 -2.53
N ASP A 33 -4.11 7.10 -2.43
CA ASP A 33 -3.28 8.04 -1.70
C ASP A 33 -3.63 7.94 -0.21
N LEU A 34 -2.86 7.14 0.53
CA LEU A 34 -3.07 6.91 1.96
C LEU A 34 -2.66 8.14 2.79
N LEU A 35 -1.76 8.98 2.27
CA LEU A 35 -1.37 10.23 2.92
C LEU A 35 -2.56 11.19 3.06
N SER A 36 -3.51 11.15 2.11
CA SER A 36 -4.72 11.96 2.16
C SER A 36 -5.60 11.72 3.39
N PHE A 37 -5.55 10.51 3.97
CA PHE A 37 -6.29 10.14 5.19
C PHE A 37 -5.57 10.52 6.49
N VAL A 38 -4.26 10.82 6.42
CA VAL A 38 -3.52 11.35 7.57
C VAL A 38 -3.88 12.84 7.73
N PRO A 39 -4.39 13.28 8.90
CA PRO A 39 -4.66 14.69 9.19
C PRO A 39 -3.42 15.53 8.93
N SER A 40 -3.60 16.71 8.32
CA SER A 40 -2.47 17.56 7.89
C SER A 40 -1.49 17.90 9.02
N GLU A 41 -2.00 18.06 10.23
CA GLU A 41 -1.29 18.31 11.48
C GLU A 41 -0.46 17.12 11.97
N ASN A 42 -0.77 15.90 11.50
CA ASN A 42 -0.07 14.67 11.87
C ASN A 42 0.93 14.22 10.79
N ARG A 43 0.99 14.90 9.64
CA ARG A 43 1.98 14.59 8.58
C ARG A 43 3.38 15.09 8.92
N SER A 44 3.52 15.93 9.93
CA SER A 44 4.80 16.42 10.41
C SER A 44 4.72 16.70 11.89
N GLY A 45 5.78 16.39 12.62
CA GLY A 45 5.78 16.57 14.06
C GLY A 45 7.14 16.28 14.68
N THR A 46 7.14 16.20 16.01
CA THR A 46 8.33 15.89 16.80
C THR A 46 8.05 14.70 17.71
N LEU A 47 8.98 13.76 17.76
CA LEU A 47 9.01 12.70 18.76
C LEU A 47 10.01 13.11 19.84
N ASP A 48 9.52 13.27 21.07
CA ASP A 48 10.39 13.49 22.22
C ASP A 48 11.00 12.14 22.62
N VAL A 49 12.31 12.00 22.40
CA VAL A 49 13.06 10.80 22.73
C VAL A 49 13.82 11.06 24.03
N GLN A 50 13.40 10.40 25.10
CA GLN A 50 14.26 10.14 26.26
C GLN A 50 15.01 8.85 25.96
N VAL A 51 16.30 8.74 26.33
CA VAL A 51 17.18 7.58 26.03
C VAL A 51 16.37 6.28 25.94
N GLY A 52 16.29 5.71 24.73
CA GLY A 52 15.31 4.66 24.41
C GLY A 52 14.51 4.97 23.14
N SER A 53 13.29 4.45 23.08
CA SER A 53 12.44 4.46 21.89
C SER A 53 11.26 5.43 21.99
N ALA A 54 10.92 6.08 20.88
CA ALA A 54 9.67 6.80 20.67
C ALA A 54 9.03 6.34 19.36
N GLU A 55 7.70 6.45 19.25
CA GLU A 55 6.96 6.03 18.07
C GLU A 55 5.75 6.91 17.78
N THR A 56 5.27 6.83 16.54
CA THR A 56 4.01 7.42 16.09
C THR A 56 3.41 6.56 14.98
N LEU A 57 2.09 6.62 14.84
CA LEU A 57 1.29 5.77 13.97
C LEU A 57 0.57 6.62 12.92
N PHE A 58 0.41 6.10 11.71
CA PHE A 58 -0.22 6.77 10.59
C PHE A 58 -1.26 5.86 9.91
N PRO A 59 -2.52 6.31 9.77
CA PRO A 59 -3.12 7.50 10.40
C PRO A 59 -3.26 7.40 11.93
N ASP A 60 -3.47 6.19 12.44
CA ASP A 60 -3.58 5.83 13.86
C ASP A 60 -3.30 4.32 14.06
N GLY A 61 -3.64 3.75 15.21
CA GLY A 61 -3.41 2.33 15.53
C GLY A 61 -4.26 1.36 14.73
N ASP A 62 -5.51 1.71 14.43
CA ASP A 62 -6.42 0.89 13.62
C ASP A 62 -6.03 0.91 12.14
N GLY A 63 -5.28 1.92 11.71
CA GLY A 63 -4.93 2.16 10.32
C GLY A 63 -6.13 2.59 9.46
N GLU A 64 -5.87 2.80 8.17
CA GLU A 64 -6.92 3.18 7.22
C GLU A 64 -7.66 1.96 6.69
N LYS A 65 -9.00 1.98 6.75
CA LYS A 65 -9.83 0.94 6.13
C LYS A 65 -9.93 1.20 4.63
N VAL A 66 -9.49 0.23 3.84
CA VAL A 66 -9.53 0.27 2.38
C VAL A 66 -10.52 -0.78 1.87
N SER A 67 -11.47 -0.34 1.03
CA SER A 67 -12.42 -1.22 0.34
C SER A 67 -12.23 -1.12 -1.17
N ILE A 68 -11.84 -2.23 -1.82
CA ILE A 68 -11.52 -2.32 -3.24
C ILE A 68 -12.51 -3.27 -3.93
N PRO A 69 -13.49 -2.74 -4.69
CA PRO A 69 -14.36 -3.56 -5.51
C PRO A 69 -13.58 -4.35 -6.56
N GLY A 70 -13.85 -5.65 -6.70
CA GLY A 70 -13.19 -6.50 -7.70
C GLY A 70 -11.78 -6.97 -7.29
N ALA A 71 -11.42 -6.88 -6.02
CA ALA A 71 -10.11 -7.30 -5.51
C ALA A 71 -9.83 -8.80 -5.69
N GLU A 72 -10.86 -9.63 -5.86
CA GLU A 72 -10.70 -11.05 -6.21
C GLU A 72 -9.88 -11.24 -7.50
N ALA A 73 -9.89 -10.24 -8.38
CA ALA A 73 -9.15 -10.20 -9.63
C ALA A 73 -7.74 -9.58 -9.49
N LEU A 74 -7.22 -9.45 -8.27
CA LEU A 74 -5.87 -8.95 -8.00
C LEU A 74 -4.81 -9.80 -8.71
N VAL A 75 -3.93 -9.13 -9.44
CA VAL A 75 -2.77 -9.75 -10.11
C VAL A 75 -1.44 -9.23 -9.56
N GLY A 76 -1.47 -8.25 -8.67
CA GLY A 76 -0.29 -7.68 -8.01
C GLY A 76 -0.54 -6.24 -7.60
N GLY A 77 0.51 -5.61 -7.09
CA GLY A 77 0.44 -4.25 -6.57
C GLY A 77 1.71 -3.89 -5.84
N GLY A 78 1.63 -2.87 -5.01
CA GLY A 78 2.73 -2.46 -4.17
C GLY A 78 2.36 -1.27 -3.30
N PHE A 79 3.25 -0.98 -2.37
CA PHE A 79 3.14 0.13 -1.44
C PHE A 79 4.42 0.94 -1.46
N VAL A 80 4.29 2.27 -1.47
CA VAL A 80 5.42 3.19 -1.34
C VAL A 80 5.21 4.08 -0.12
N GLY A 81 6.19 4.10 0.77
CA GLY A 81 6.19 4.96 1.96
C GLY A 81 7.48 5.76 2.04
N GLU A 82 7.37 7.05 2.35
CA GLU A 82 8.54 7.93 2.49
C GLU A 82 8.38 8.89 3.68
N VAL A 83 9.38 8.89 4.56
CA VAL A 83 9.46 9.77 5.73
C VAL A 83 10.84 10.39 5.79
N GLU A 84 10.90 11.72 5.90
CA GLU A 84 12.12 12.44 6.25
C GLU A 84 12.25 12.57 7.76
N LEU A 85 13.45 12.37 8.28
CA LEU A 85 13.80 12.51 9.68
C LEU A 85 14.94 13.50 9.87
N VAL A 86 14.85 14.30 10.93
CA VAL A 86 15.94 15.15 11.42
C VAL A 86 16.24 14.75 12.87
N ASN A 87 17.46 14.27 13.11
CA ASN A 87 17.91 13.88 14.44
C ASN A 87 18.37 15.12 15.21
N ASN A 88 17.52 15.68 16.07
CA ASN A 88 17.86 16.77 16.99
C ASN A 88 18.17 16.26 18.41
N THR A 89 18.48 14.97 18.56
CA THR A 89 18.97 14.41 19.81
C THR A 89 20.47 14.65 19.97
N ASN A 90 20.99 14.51 21.19
CA ASN A 90 22.42 14.61 21.47
C ASN A 90 23.20 13.29 21.24
N GLY A 91 22.56 12.28 20.65
CA GLY A 91 23.14 10.97 20.36
C GLY A 91 22.78 10.47 18.95
N ASP A 92 23.22 9.25 18.65
CA ASP A 92 22.87 8.57 17.41
C ASP A 92 21.43 8.04 17.50
N LEU A 93 20.71 8.12 16.38
CA LEU A 93 19.32 7.69 16.20
C LEU A 93 19.26 6.58 15.15
N THR A 94 18.52 5.52 15.44
CA THR A 94 18.03 4.56 14.42
C THR A 94 16.53 4.78 14.22
N GLY A 95 16.16 5.34 13.07
CA GLY A 95 14.77 5.46 12.66
C GLY A 95 14.32 4.21 11.92
N THR A 96 13.08 3.76 12.13
CA THR A 96 12.47 2.65 11.40
C THR A 96 11.07 3.03 10.95
N LEU A 97 10.75 2.79 9.68
CA LEU A 97 9.40 2.85 9.13
C LEU A 97 8.92 1.42 8.92
N GLU A 98 7.80 1.06 9.51
CA GLU A 98 7.15 -0.24 9.42
C GLU A 98 5.76 -0.07 8.79
N VAL A 99 5.35 -0.97 7.91
CA VAL A 99 4.01 -0.98 7.30
C VAL A 99 3.34 -2.31 7.59
N ARG A 100 2.13 -2.24 8.13
CA ARG A 100 1.33 -3.41 8.47
C ARG A 100 -0.03 -3.37 7.80
N ILE A 101 -0.57 -4.56 7.60
CA ILE A 101 -1.88 -4.78 7.00
C ILE A 101 -2.63 -5.83 7.80
N GLY A 102 -3.92 -5.60 8.04
CA GLY A 102 -4.78 -6.49 8.81
C GLY A 102 -6.16 -6.63 8.17
N PRO A 103 -7.00 -7.53 8.70
CA PRO A 103 -8.38 -7.64 8.27
C PRO A 103 -9.16 -6.35 8.53
N ALA A 104 -10.23 -6.08 7.79
CA ALA A 104 -11.03 -4.87 8.00
C ALA A 104 -11.67 -4.75 9.42
N SER A 105 -11.81 -5.88 10.12
CA SER A 105 -12.30 -5.93 11.49
C SER A 105 -11.23 -5.67 12.55
N ASP A 106 -9.96 -5.58 12.14
CA ASP A 106 -8.87 -5.23 13.05
C ASP A 106 -9.06 -3.81 13.58
N THR A 107 -8.74 -3.59 14.84
CA THR A 107 -8.81 -2.28 15.49
C THR A 107 -7.48 -1.91 16.14
N ASP A 108 -6.42 -2.68 15.92
CA ASP A 108 -5.05 -2.36 16.33
C ASP A 108 -4.05 -3.13 15.48
N LEU A 109 -3.57 -2.51 14.39
CA LEU A 109 -2.67 -3.16 13.44
C LEU A 109 -1.27 -3.48 14.00
N PHE A 110 -0.94 -3.01 15.21
CA PHE A 110 0.40 -3.12 15.77
C PHE A 110 0.45 -3.95 17.05
N ASP A 111 -0.61 -4.71 17.36
CA ASP A 111 -0.70 -5.60 18.53
C ASP A 111 -0.08 -6.99 18.30
N GLY A 112 0.16 -7.38 17.03
CA GLY A 112 0.71 -8.67 16.64
C GLY A 112 -0.34 -9.78 16.56
N ASN A 113 -1.63 -9.47 16.49
CA ASN A 113 -2.74 -10.40 16.47
C ASN A 113 -3.65 -10.23 15.24
N GLY A 114 -3.26 -10.90 14.15
CA GLY A 114 -4.07 -10.96 12.92
C GLY A 114 -3.61 -9.95 11.87
N ASP A 115 -2.82 -8.96 12.27
CA ASP A 115 -2.04 -8.11 11.39
C ASP A 115 -0.83 -8.85 10.81
N GLN A 116 -0.33 -8.34 9.69
CA GLN A 116 0.84 -8.83 8.98
C GLN A 116 1.80 -7.69 8.72
N LEU A 117 3.07 -7.90 9.09
CA LEU A 117 4.15 -7.04 8.63
C LEU A 117 4.31 -7.21 7.12
N TRP A 118 4.05 -6.15 6.36
CA TRP A 118 4.32 -6.15 4.92
C TRP A 118 5.78 -5.77 4.65
N GLY A 119 6.33 -4.82 5.40
CA GLY A 119 7.75 -4.51 5.29
C GLY A 119 8.22 -3.40 6.21
N SER A 120 9.53 -3.27 6.32
CA SER A 120 10.16 -2.22 7.12
C SER A 120 11.47 -1.74 6.48
N SER A 121 11.85 -0.51 6.81
CA SER A 121 13.07 0.16 6.37
C SER A 121 13.66 0.91 7.55
N SER A 122 14.99 1.02 7.61
CA SER A 122 15.68 1.70 8.70
C SER A 122 16.80 2.62 8.20
N VAL A 123 17.08 3.64 9.00
CA VAL A 123 18.15 4.61 8.73
C VAL A 123 18.86 4.94 10.05
N SER A 124 20.19 5.03 10.01
CA SER A 124 20.99 5.49 11.15
C SER A 124 21.45 6.92 10.90
N LEU A 125 21.19 7.81 11.85
CA LEU A 125 21.47 9.24 11.78
C LEU A 125 22.28 9.66 13.01
N GLY A 126 23.44 10.27 12.79
CA GLY A 126 24.16 10.97 13.85
C GLY A 126 23.43 12.24 14.30
N SER A 127 23.83 12.80 15.43
CA SER A 127 23.29 14.05 15.95
C SER A 127 23.38 15.18 14.91
N GLY A 128 22.28 15.90 14.70
CA GLY A 128 22.14 16.99 13.73
C GLY A 128 21.98 16.55 12.27
N GLN A 129 21.95 15.24 11.98
CA GLN A 129 21.78 14.74 10.61
C GLN A 129 20.32 14.67 10.19
N THR A 130 20.11 14.82 8.88
CA THR A 130 18.85 14.57 8.20
C THR A 130 19.00 13.32 7.32
N GLY A 131 17.96 12.51 7.25
CA GLY A 131 17.90 11.39 6.30
C GLY A 131 16.47 10.99 6.00
N SER A 132 16.34 10.08 5.04
CA SER A 132 15.03 9.60 4.58
C SER A 132 14.91 8.10 4.81
N LEU A 133 13.74 7.70 5.29
CA LEU A 133 13.24 6.34 5.25
C LEU A 133 12.40 6.21 3.99
N ALA A 134 12.72 5.22 3.17
CA ALA A 134 11.94 4.88 1.98
C ALA A 134 11.62 3.39 1.99
N LEU A 135 10.37 3.08 1.69
CA LEU A 135 9.82 1.75 1.49
C LEU A 135 9.25 1.69 0.08
N ASP A 136 9.64 0.67 -0.67
CA ASP A 136 9.05 0.30 -1.95
C ASP A 136 8.80 -1.21 -1.93
N LEU A 137 7.56 -1.58 -1.62
CA LEU A 137 7.13 -2.95 -1.42
C LEU A 137 6.37 -3.41 -2.65
N THR A 138 6.75 -4.56 -3.19
CA THR A 138 5.99 -5.22 -4.26
C THR A 138 5.08 -6.28 -3.65
N LEU A 139 3.79 -6.26 -4.00
CA LEU A 139 2.85 -7.28 -3.58
C LEU A 139 2.98 -8.52 -4.46
N ASN A 140 3.51 -9.60 -3.90
CA ASN A 140 3.72 -10.86 -4.60
C ASN A 140 3.10 -12.04 -3.81
N PRO A 141 2.24 -12.87 -4.43
CA PRO A 141 1.58 -13.99 -3.75
C PRO A 141 2.54 -15.08 -3.27
N ASP A 142 3.74 -15.18 -3.85
CA ASP A 142 4.73 -16.20 -3.49
C ASP A 142 5.57 -15.78 -2.28
N THR A 143 5.89 -14.49 -2.15
CA THR A 143 6.70 -13.96 -1.04
C THR A 143 5.85 -13.47 0.12
N ASP A 144 4.67 -12.93 -0.16
CA ASP A 144 3.79 -12.29 0.82
C ASP A 144 2.36 -12.87 0.74
N PRO A 145 2.18 -14.20 0.85
CA PRO A 145 0.88 -14.85 0.60
C PRO A 145 -0.23 -14.35 1.52
N GLN A 146 0.09 -14.04 2.78
CA GLN A 146 -0.88 -13.55 3.76
C GLN A 146 -1.32 -12.11 3.47
N VAL A 147 -0.36 -11.24 3.12
CA VAL A 147 -0.66 -9.87 2.68
C VAL A 147 -1.47 -9.88 1.39
N PHE A 148 -1.08 -10.73 0.43
CA PHE A 148 -1.81 -10.89 -0.83
C PHE A 148 -3.25 -11.33 -0.59
N ALA A 149 -3.49 -12.31 0.29
CA ALA A 149 -4.82 -12.77 0.64
C ALA A 149 -5.67 -11.68 1.30
N LEU A 150 -5.08 -10.86 2.19
CA LEU A 150 -5.78 -9.72 2.81
C LEU A 150 -6.21 -8.70 1.76
N VAL A 151 -5.32 -8.31 0.84
CA VAL A 151 -5.66 -7.37 -0.24
C VAL A 151 -6.69 -7.98 -1.19
N GLN A 152 -6.55 -9.25 -1.55
CA GLN A 152 -7.47 -9.97 -2.44
C GLN A 152 -8.87 -10.13 -1.84
N SER A 153 -9.01 -10.11 -0.50
CA SER A 153 -10.31 -10.13 0.16
C SER A 153 -11.17 -8.90 -0.17
N GLY A 154 -10.55 -7.80 -0.59
CA GLY A 154 -11.20 -6.55 -0.99
C GLY A 154 -11.57 -5.63 0.15
N GLU A 155 -11.48 -6.06 1.41
CA GLU A 155 -11.61 -5.18 2.57
C GLU A 155 -10.50 -5.47 3.59
N PHE A 156 -9.65 -4.49 3.82
CA PHE A 156 -8.51 -4.62 4.74
C PHE A 156 -8.20 -3.27 5.39
N ARG A 157 -7.32 -3.30 6.39
CA ARG A 157 -6.74 -2.10 7.00
C ARG A 157 -5.26 -2.05 6.75
N ILE A 158 -4.73 -0.86 6.51
CA ILE A 158 -3.30 -0.63 6.30
C ILE A 158 -2.85 0.58 7.10
N GLY A 159 -1.69 0.45 7.75
CA GLY A 159 -1.13 1.50 8.58
C GLY A 159 0.40 1.48 8.55
N ALA A 160 1.00 2.59 8.95
CA ALA A 160 2.43 2.71 9.09
C ALA A 160 2.82 3.14 10.50
N LYS A 161 3.91 2.60 11.02
CA LYS A 161 4.52 3.00 12.29
C LYS A 161 5.90 3.55 12.02
N LEU A 162 6.16 4.75 12.52
CA LEU A 162 7.49 5.31 12.59
C LEU A 162 8.00 5.18 14.01
N SER A 163 9.14 4.53 14.19
CA SER A 163 9.85 4.46 15.47
C SER A 163 11.24 5.04 15.36
N GLY A 164 11.74 5.57 16.47
CA GLY A 164 13.10 6.07 16.61
C GLY A 164 13.71 5.56 17.91
N ASP A 165 14.86 4.91 17.83
CA ASP A 165 15.66 4.48 18.98
C ASP A 165 16.90 5.38 19.06
N SER A 166 17.06 6.13 20.15
CA SER A 166 18.21 7.01 20.36
C SER A 166 19.03 6.61 21.57
N THR A 167 20.35 6.69 21.39
CA THR A 167 21.34 6.59 22.47
C THR A 167 21.40 7.85 23.34
N GLY A 168 20.76 8.94 22.90
CA GLY A 168 20.74 10.24 23.55
C GLY A 168 19.33 10.70 23.95
N THR A 169 19.24 11.95 24.37
CA THR A 169 17.97 12.65 24.63
C THR A 169 17.78 13.81 23.66
N GLY A 170 16.52 14.10 23.33
CA GLY A 170 16.15 15.26 22.54
C GLY A 170 14.93 14.99 21.67
N GLN A 171 14.87 15.63 20.52
CA GLN A 171 13.74 15.53 19.60
C GLN A 171 14.14 14.92 18.28
N VAL A 172 13.22 14.17 17.68
CA VAL A 172 13.30 13.75 16.29
C VAL A 172 12.18 14.43 15.54
N THR A 173 12.52 15.30 14.59
CA THR A 173 11.50 15.87 13.70
C THR A 173 11.24 14.89 12.56
N TYR A 174 9.98 14.64 12.25
CA TYR A 174 9.59 13.82 11.12
C TYR A 174 8.72 14.61 10.14
N THR A 175 8.78 14.22 8.87
CA THR A 175 7.86 14.70 7.84
C THR A 175 7.51 13.54 6.92
N LEU A 176 6.25 13.14 6.95
CA LEU A 176 5.68 12.15 6.06
C LEU A 176 5.52 12.76 4.66
N LYS A 177 6.28 12.22 3.69
CA LYS A 177 6.29 12.71 2.31
C LYS A 177 5.32 11.94 1.43
N ARG A 178 5.16 10.63 1.68
CA ARG A 178 4.40 9.74 0.80
C ARG A 178 3.88 8.51 1.52
N LEU A 179 2.65 8.11 1.20
CA LEU A 179 2.05 6.80 1.51
C LEU A 179 1.09 6.45 0.37
N ASP A 180 1.54 5.61 -0.56
CA ASP A 180 0.75 5.23 -1.74
C ASP A 180 0.56 3.72 -1.79
N LEU A 181 -0.68 3.29 -2.03
CA LEU A 181 -1.00 1.91 -2.38
C LEU A 181 -1.40 1.86 -3.86
N THR A 182 -0.70 1.03 -4.63
CA THR A 182 -1.05 0.73 -6.03
C THR A 182 -1.48 -0.72 -6.15
N LEU A 183 -2.66 -0.97 -6.70
CA LEU A 183 -3.16 -2.32 -6.99
C LEU A 183 -3.41 -2.50 -8.48
N ARG A 184 -3.20 -3.72 -8.96
CA ARG A 184 -3.43 -4.11 -10.35
C ARG A 184 -4.47 -5.22 -10.37
N LEU A 185 -5.59 -4.97 -11.05
CA LEU A 185 -6.73 -5.87 -11.13
C LEU A 185 -6.97 -6.30 -12.57
N LYS A 186 -7.26 -7.58 -12.80
CA LYS A 186 -7.64 -8.11 -14.12
C LYS A 186 -9.08 -8.61 -14.09
N LEU A 187 -10.02 -7.66 -14.08
CA LEU A 187 -11.46 -7.91 -13.87
C LEU A 187 -12.10 -8.85 -14.91
N PHE A 188 -11.51 -8.96 -16.10
CA PHE A 188 -11.99 -9.84 -17.15
C PHE A 188 -10.97 -10.93 -17.43
N ASN A 189 -11.21 -12.13 -16.91
CA ASN A 189 -10.47 -13.33 -17.27
C ASN A 189 -11.38 -14.22 -18.13
N LEU A 190 -11.27 -14.09 -19.45
CA LEU A 190 -12.10 -14.86 -20.40
C LEU A 190 -11.65 -16.32 -20.55
N ILE A 191 -10.58 -16.74 -19.87
CA ILE A 191 -10.04 -18.10 -19.92
C ILE A 191 -9.75 -18.55 -18.48
N PRO A 192 -10.43 -19.57 -17.95
CA PRO A 192 -10.05 -20.22 -16.70
C PRO A 192 -8.71 -20.92 -16.90
N ASN A 193 -7.73 -20.65 -16.04
CA ASN A 193 -6.54 -21.49 -15.97
C ASN A 193 -6.98 -22.81 -15.32
N GLN A 194 -7.09 -23.86 -16.14
CA GLN A 194 -7.07 -25.25 -15.71
C GLN A 194 -5.62 -25.66 -15.48
#